data_AF-A0A4R8X0K6-F1
#
_entry.id   AF-A0A4R8X0K6-F1
#
_cell.length_a   1.000
_cell.length_b   1.000
_cell.length_c   1.000
_cell.angle_alpha   90.00
_cell.angle_beta   90.00
_cell.angle_gamma   90.00
#
_symmetry.space_group_name_H-M   'P 1'
#
loop_
_entity.id
_entity.type
_entity.pdbx_description
1 polymer ?
#
loop_
_entity_poly.entity_id
_entity_poly.type
_entity_poly.pdbx_seq_one_letter_code
_entity_poly.pdbx_strand_id
1 'polypeptide(L)'
;MPDHNKDAQCVEELRLDSTGVWRITTVGSTHVLDLVDGTATRIPGPEAAISVNDCCRPLRTLDRCRVGERGRWTMQSDDWSVDYYWQVTSTILRIQEVIPGGGDECAAAGNV
;
A
#
# COMPACT_ATOMS: atom_id res chain seq x y z
N MET A 1 -6.05 29.53 14.22
CA MET A 1 -5.31 28.58 13.37
C MET A 1 -5.95 27.22 13.63
N PRO A 2 -6.56 26.53 12.66
CA PRO A 2 -7.13 25.23 12.96
C PRO A 2 -5.99 24.23 13.14
N ASP A 3 -6.00 23.54 14.27
CA ASP A 3 -5.10 22.44 14.56
C ASP A 3 -5.30 21.34 13.52
N HIS A 4 -4.32 21.16 12.64
CA HIS A 4 -4.24 20.00 11.75
C HIS A 4 -3.82 18.80 12.61
N ASN A 5 -4.83 18.25 13.27
CA ASN A 5 -4.84 16.95 13.89
C ASN A 5 -4.19 15.96 12.91
N LYS A 6 -2.90 15.63 13.14
CA LYS A 6 -2.13 14.63 12.39
C LYS A 6 -2.58 13.23 12.83
N ASP A 7 -3.87 12.96 12.74
CA ASP A 7 -4.39 11.62 12.97
C ASP A 7 -4.32 10.85 11.66
N ALA A 8 -3.70 9.67 11.71
CA ALA A 8 -3.63 8.79 10.56
C ALA A 8 -5.06 8.47 10.08
N GLN A 9 -5.41 8.93 8.87
CA GLN A 9 -6.73 8.73 8.32
C GLN A 9 -6.91 7.27 7.89
N CYS A 10 -8.04 6.66 8.27
CA CYS A 10 -8.47 5.38 7.70
C CYS A 10 -9.59 5.63 6.69
N VAL A 11 -9.52 4.96 5.54
CA VAL A 11 -10.52 5.06 4.47
C VAL A 11 -11.04 3.68 4.09
N GLU A 12 -12.26 3.63 3.57
CA GLU A 12 -12.83 2.38 3.05
C GLU A 12 -12.38 2.10 1.62
N GLU A 13 -12.11 3.14 0.83
CA GLU A 13 -11.73 3.05 -0.58
C GLU A 13 -10.61 4.05 -0.86
N LEU A 14 -9.61 3.63 -1.65
CA LEU A 14 -8.52 4.46 -2.13
C LEU A 14 -8.57 4.55 -3.66
N ARG A 15 -8.35 5.77 -4.17
CA ARG A 15 -8.38 6.07 -5.60
C ARG A 15 -7.06 6.71 -6.04
N LEU A 16 -6.76 6.61 -7.33
CA LEU A 16 -5.49 7.12 -7.88
C LEU A 16 -5.36 8.65 -7.79
N ASP A 17 -6.49 9.36 -7.73
CA ASP A 17 -6.57 10.82 -7.56
C ASP A 17 -6.45 11.27 -6.09
N SER A 18 -6.35 10.31 -5.16
CA SER A 18 -6.04 10.61 -3.77
C SER A 18 -4.58 11.04 -3.63
N THR A 19 -4.27 11.79 -2.58
CA THR A 19 -2.90 12.23 -2.27
C THR A 19 -2.37 11.52 -1.04
N GLY A 20 -1.05 11.51 -0.86
CA GLY A 20 -0.40 10.97 0.34
C GLY A 20 0.11 9.54 0.18
N VAL A 21 0.64 9.01 1.28
CA VAL A 21 1.20 7.66 1.35
C VAL A 21 0.24 6.77 2.11
N TRP A 22 -0.14 5.64 1.53
CA TRP A 22 -1.19 4.78 2.07
C TRP A 22 -0.66 3.37 2.31
N ARG A 23 -0.85 2.88 3.53
CA ARG A 23 -0.59 1.50 3.95
C ARG A 23 -1.89 0.70 3.81
N ILE A 24 -1.86 -0.30 2.94
CA ILE A 24 -2.94 -1.25 2.69
C ILE A 24 -2.56 -2.56 3.37
N THR A 25 -3.33 -2.97 4.37
CA THR A 25 -3.13 -4.26 5.03
C THR A 25 -4.09 -5.27 4.43
N THR A 26 -3.55 -6.39 3.96
CA THR A 26 -4.32 -7.53 3.47
C THR A 26 -4.08 -8.75 4.35
N VAL A 27 -4.82 -9.83 4.11
CA VAL A 27 -4.74 -11.07 4.93
C VAL A 27 -3.32 -11.63 5.13
N GLY A 28 -2.41 -11.41 4.17
CA GLY A 28 -1.06 -11.99 4.22
C GLY A 28 0.06 -11.06 3.80
N SER A 29 -0.22 -9.80 3.53
CA SER A 29 0.81 -8.84 3.10
C SER A 29 0.37 -7.42 3.41
N THR A 30 1.36 -6.53 3.43
CA THR A 30 1.10 -5.09 3.45
C THR A 30 1.58 -4.49 2.15
N HIS A 31 0.84 -3.53 1.61
CA HIS A 31 1.26 -2.75 0.45
C HIS A 31 1.35 -1.29 0.85
N VAL A 32 2.38 -0.61 0.37
CA VAL A 32 2.53 0.84 0.52
C VAL A 32 2.35 1.45 -0.85
N LEU A 33 1.32 2.26 -1.01
CA LEU A 33 1.09 3.07 -2.20
C LEU A 33 1.47 4.50 -1.88
N ASP A 34 2.54 4.99 -2.48
CA ASP A 34 2.88 6.40 -2.45
C ASP A 34 2.23 7.07 -3.65
N LEU A 35 1.14 7.81 -3.41
CA LEU A 35 0.43 8.52 -4.48
C LEU A 35 1.05 9.90 -4.77
N VAL A 36 2.02 10.35 -3.96
CA VAL A 36 2.78 11.58 -4.20
C VAL A 36 3.87 11.31 -5.24
N ASP A 37 4.68 10.28 -5.00
CA ASP A 37 5.74 9.85 -5.91
C ASP A 37 5.23 8.88 -7.00
N GLY A 38 3.98 8.41 -6.87
CA GLY A 38 3.36 7.50 -7.82
C GLY A 38 4.03 6.13 -7.82
N THR A 39 4.26 5.54 -6.65
CA THR A 39 4.92 4.24 -6.50
C THR A 39 4.12 3.25 -5.67
N ALA A 40 4.40 1.96 -5.86
CA ALA A 40 3.81 0.86 -5.12
C ALA A 40 4.90 -0.10 -4.64
N THR A 41 4.82 -0.51 -3.38
CA THR A 41 5.71 -1.50 -2.77
C THR A 41 4.90 -2.57 -2.06
N ARG A 42 5.21 -3.86 -2.30
CA ARG A 42 4.69 -4.97 -1.49
C ARG A 42 5.69 -5.35 -0.40
N ILE A 43 5.18 -5.48 0.82
CA ILE A 43 5.86 -6.03 1.98
C ILE A 43 5.18 -7.38 2.29
N PRO A 44 5.78 -8.52 1.92
CA PRO A 44 5.21 -9.82 2.24
C PRO A 44 5.15 -10.04 3.75
N GLY A 45 4.07 -10.66 4.24
CA GLY A 45 4.00 -11.12 5.63
C GLY A 45 4.87 -12.36 5.87
N PRO A 46 5.03 -12.80 7.13
CA PRO A 46 5.95 -13.90 7.48
C PRO A 46 5.70 -15.22 6.74
N GLU A 47 4.45 -15.50 6.39
CA GLU A 47 4.04 -16.72 5.67
C GLU A 47 3.81 -16.50 4.17
N ALA A 48 4.00 -15.28 3.67
CA ALA A 48 3.73 -14.96 2.28
C ALA A 48 4.92 -15.34 1.39
N ALA A 49 4.62 -15.95 0.23
CA ALA A 49 5.64 -16.23 -0.76
C ALA A 49 6.29 -14.93 -1.28
N ILE A 50 7.62 -14.98 -1.40
CA ILE A 50 8.43 -13.96 -2.05
C ILE A 50 8.02 -13.90 -3.53
N SER A 51 7.87 -12.70 -4.07
CA SER A 51 7.45 -12.46 -5.44
C SER A 51 8.31 -11.39 -6.12
N VAL A 52 8.27 -11.35 -7.45
CA VAL A 52 8.88 -10.27 -8.26
C VAL A 52 8.31 -8.87 -7.96
N ASN A 53 7.16 -8.80 -7.26
CA ASN A 53 6.50 -7.57 -6.85
C ASN A 53 6.97 -7.06 -5.48
N ASP A 54 7.94 -7.72 -4.83
CA ASP A 54 8.46 -7.32 -3.51
C ASP A 54 9.53 -6.22 -3.60
N CYS A 55 9.38 -5.35 -4.60
CA CYS A 55 10.21 -4.19 -4.85
C CYS A 55 9.34 -2.97 -5.13
N CYS A 56 9.89 -1.78 -4.90
CA CYS A 56 9.23 -0.53 -5.23
C CYS A 56 9.18 -0.35 -6.75
N ARG A 57 7.97 -0.13 -7.30
CA ARG A 57 7.74 0.08 -8.74
C ARG A 57 6.84 1.29 -8.97
N PRO A 58 6.99 2.01 -10.10
CA PRO A 58 6.06 3.07 -10.47
C PRO A 58 4.64 2.52 -10.62
N LEU A 59 3.68 3.16 -9.96
CA LEU A 59 2.27 2.85 -10.04
C LEU A 59 1.68 3.47 -11.30
N ARG A 60 0.98 2.67 -12.10
CA ARG A 60 0.38 3.10 -13.37
C ARG A 60 -1.13 3.31 -13.26
N THR A 61 -1.86 2.33 -12.73
CA THR A 61 -3.31 2.42 -12.51
C THR A 61 -3.70 1.84 -11.16
N LEU A 62 -4.74 2.38 -10.53
CA LEU A 62 -5.39 1.81 -9.35
C LEU A 62 -6.85 1.52 -9.69
N ASP A 63 -7.16 0.27 -10.03
CA ASP A 63 -8.48 -0.12 -10.53
C ASP A 63 -9.46 -0.37 -9.39
N ARG A 64 -9.02 -1.09 -8.35
CA ARG A 64 -9.81 -1.37 -7.15
C ARG A 64 -8.92 -1.35 -5.92
N CYS A 65 -9.31 -0.59 -4.92
CA CYS A 65 -8.66 -0.63 -3.61
C CYS A 65 -9.69 -0.28 -2.54
N ARG A 66 -10.45 -1.30 -2.11
CA ARG A 66 -11.53 -1.14 -1.12
C ARG A 66 -11.44 -2.20 -0.03
N VAL A 67 -11.65 -1.79 1.22
CA VAL A 67 -11.75 -2.70 2.37
C VAL A 67 -12.86 -3.73 2.13
N GLY A 68 -12.56 -4.99 2.42
CA GLY A 68 -13.44 -6.13 2.16
C GLY A 68 -13.32 -6.73 0.75
N GLU A 69 -12.65 -6.06 -0.19
CA GLU A 69 -12.41 -6.54 -1.54
C GLU A 69 -10.94 -6.91 -1.79
N ARG A 70 -10.65 -7.52 -2.94
CA ARG A 70 -9.28 -7.71 -3.42
C ARG A 70 -8.81 -6.45 -4.14
N GLY A 71 -7.63 -5.96 -3.77
CA GLY A 71 -6.96 -4.86 -4.45
C GLY A 71 -6.50 -5.27 -5.84
N ARG A 72 -6.59 -4.33 -6.79
CA ARG A 72 -6.11 -4.49 -8.16
C ARG A 72 -5.48 -3.18 -8.67
N TRP A 73 -4.24 -3.27 -9.10
CA TRP A 73 -3.49 -2.17 -9.70
C TRP A 73 -2.43 -2.68 -10.67
N THR A 74 -1.90 -1.76 -11.48
CA THR A 74 -0.82 -2.04 -12.43
C THR A 74 0.42 -1.20 -12.10
N MET A 75 1.59 -1.78 -12.33
CA MET A 75 2.89 -1.16 -12.09
C MET A 75 3.72 -1.19 -13.36
N GLN A 76 4.55 -0.17 -13.56
CA GLN A 76 5.46 -0.14 -14.68
C GLN A 76 6.51 -1.26 -14.57
N SER A 77 6.80 -1.88 -15.70
CA SER A 77 7.89 -2.84 -15.82
C SER A 77 9.22 -2.12 -15.99
N ASP A 78 10.27 -2.71 -15.43
CA ASP A 78 11.67 -2.40 -15.72
C ASP A 78 12.24 -3.22 -16.90
N ASP A 79 11.52 -4.26 -17.34
CA ASP A 79 11.84 -5.09 -18.50
C ASP A 79 11.15 -4.56 -19.77
N TRP A 80 11.95 -4.34 -20.83
CA TRP A 80 11.50 -3.87 -22.15
C TRP A 80 10.54 -4.85 -22.85
N SER A 81 10.52 -6.12 -22.44
CA SER A 81 9.67 -7.17 -23.00
C SER A 81 8.34 -7.34 -22.27
N VAL A 82 8.13 -6.63 -21.14
CA VAL A 82 6.93 -6.71 -20.32
C VAL A 82 6.25 -5.34 -20.30
N ASP A 83 5.01 -5.27 -20.78
CA ASP A 83 4.28 -3.98 -20.86
C ASP A 83 4.00 -3.37 -19.47
N TYR A 84 3.56 -4.18 -18.52
CA TYR A 84 3.33 -3.80 -17.12
C TYR A 84 3.12 -5.03 -16.24
N TYR A 85 3.40 -4.87 -14.94
CA TYR A 85 3.05 -5.86 -13.94
C TYR A 85 1.65 -5.60 -13.40
N TRP A 86 0.88 -6.67 -13.24
CA TRP A 86 -0.42 -6.64 -12.58
C TRP A 86 -0.25 -7.14 -11.15
N GLN A 87 -0.92 -6.47 -10.20
CA GLN A 87 -1.00 -6.91 -8.83
C GLN A 87 -2.47 -7.15 -8.48
N VAL A 88 -2.74 -8.34 -7.95
CA VAL A 88 -4.02 -8.70 -7.34
C VAL A 88 -3.74 -9.19 -5.94
N THR A 89 -4.31 -8.51 -4.94
CA THR A 89 -4.07 -8.85 -3.55
C THR A 89 -5.07 -9.89 -3.02
N SER A 90 -4.78 -10.43 -1.84
CA SER A 90 -5.83 -11.01 -0.98
C SER A 90 -6.79 -9.92 -0.47
N THR A 91 -7.81 -10.31 0.28
CA THR A 91 -8.81 -9.38 0.83
C THR A 91 -8.13 -8.27 1.64
N ILE A 92 -8.47 -7.03 1.31
CA ILE A 92 -8.03 -5.84 2.02
C ILE A 92 -8.78 -5.77 3.35
N LEU A 93 -8.02 -5.67 4.44
CA LEU A 93 -8.54 -5.57 5.80
C LEU A 93 -8.60 -4.12 6.26
N ARG A 94 -7.65 -3.28 5.81
CA ARG A 94 -7.54 -1.88 6.23
C ARG A 94 -6.77 -1.06 5.21
N ILE A 95 -7.16 0.20 5.06
CA ILE A 95 -6.43 1.22 4.31
C ILE A 95 -6.20 2.40 5.24
N GLN A 96 -4.95 2.79 5.43
CA GLN A 96 -4.58 3.86 6.36
C GLN A 96 -3.50 4.76 5.78
N GLU A 97 -3.61 6.06 5.99
CA GLU A 97 -2.58 7.03 5.63
C GLU A 97 -1.36 6.90 6.56
N VAL A 98 -0.17 6.96 5.97
CA VAL A 98 1.11 6.97 6.67
C VAL A 98 1.56 8.42 6.82
N ILE A 99 1.47 8.96 8.04
CA ILE A 99 1.91 10.32 8.33
C ILE A 99 3.41 10.30 8.66
N PRO A 100 4.28 10.96 7.87
CA PRO A 100 5.67 11.10 8.25
C PRO A 100 5.77 11.93 9.55
N GLY A 101 6.26 11.29 10.60
CA GLY A 101 6.49 11.88 11.92
C GLY A 101 5.40 11.66 12.98
N GLY A 102 4.36 10.85 12.70
CA GLY A 102 3.51 10.26 13.74
C GLY A 102 3.99 8.84 14.01
N GLY A 103 4.59 8.60 15.18
CA GLY A 103 5.34 7.37 15.47
C GLY A 103 4.62 6.07 15.06
N ASP A 104 5.37 5.17 14.41
CA ASP A 104 5.04 3.74 14.38
C ASP A 104 5.19 3.18 15.83
N GLU A 105 4.34 3.60 16.76
CA GLU A 105 4.16 2.97 18.08
C GLU A 105 3.16 1.79 18.02
N CYS A 106 3.19 1.03 16.92
CA CYS A 106 2.56 -0.29 16.86
C CYS A 106 3.53 -1.44 16.51
N ALA A 107 4.84 -1.18 16.45
CA ALA A 107 5.84 -2.21 16.17
C ALA A 107 6.98 -2.23 17.21
N ALA A 108 6.65 -2.43 18.49
CA ALA A 108 7.62 -2.85 19.51
C ALA A 108 6.94 -3.54 20.70
N ALA A 109 6.21 -4.64 20.46
CA ALA A 109 5.91 -5.60 21.51
C ALA A 109 6.37 -6.97 21.02
N GLY A 110 7.62 -7.30 21.33
CA GLY A 110 8.23 -8.56 20.92
C GLY A 110 9.71 -8.62 21.25
N ASN A 111 10.06 -8.52 22.55
CA ASN A 111 11.23 -9.22 23.06
C ASN A 111 11.08 -9.41 24.58
N VAL A 112 10.76 -10.64 24.97
CA VAL A 112 11.10 -11.21 26.28
C VAL A 112 11.89 -12.48 26.01
#